data_AF-A0A970NZP3-F1
#
_entry.id   AF-A0A970NZP3-F1
#
_cell.length_a   1.000
_cell.length_b   1.000
_cell.length_c   1.000
_cell.angle_alpha   90.00
_cell.angle_beta   90.00
_cell.angle_gamma   90.00
#
_symmetry.space_group_name_H-M   'P 1'
#
loop_
_entity.id
_entity.type
_entity.pdbx_description
1 polymer ?
#
loop_
_entity_poly.entity_id
_entity_poly.type
_entity_poly.pdbx_seq_one_letter_code
_entity_poly.pdbx_strand_id
1 'polypeptide(L)'
;MYFKTLLEKYEQLLFENNQLKEEIKRLRAQLGIEVASSQICEGLTQSEVLSNTQIVIKHIPAPEPELFDQQVETEPSKSDEAINKRSGPDEKVKLFMSMFRGRDDVYAKRWENKVKGTAGYSPSCINEWKPGICQKPKIKCTACKHQDFLPLSELTIDAHLRGQQNLVAGIYPLLPNETCWFLAIDFDDDGWQKDITTLEEVCSVFEIPNDKSLTLVATGRYIGEGFDEPRLDTLFLAMPISWKGTLQQYAGRLHRLFKTKKEALIYDYVDVRVRMFEKMYNKRLAGYASIGYKTKGENIAAESTDIIFDKTNFLPVYSNDIISASREILIVSPFVTKRRASQMMQNLRTALLKGVKVVVVTRTAEDFKDKDLTARQTALDFLRNSGVVVIFKSNIHQKFAVMDEKIVWYGSINLLSFGSAEESVMRLESSNIAGELIRSITRETNT
;
A
#
# COMPACT_ATOMS: atom_id res chain seq x y z
N MET A 1 -30.78 21.60 6.85
CA MET A 1 -31.29 21.49 8.24
C MET A 1 -30.34 20.74 9.20
N TYR A 2 -29.21 20.18 8.74
CA TYR A 2 -28.32 19.30 9.55
C TYR A 2 -27.11 20.02 10.20
N PHE A 3 -26.68 21.16 9.66
CA PHE A 3 -25.47 21.86 10.12
C PHE A 3 -25.69 22.65 11.42
N LYS A 4 -26.86 23.30 11.55
CA LYS A 4 -27.21 24.08 12.75
C LYS A 4 -27.31 23.19 14.00
N THR A 5 -27.93 22.02 13.85
CA THR A 5 -28.03 21.00 14.91
C THR A 5 -26.66 20.43 15.30
N LEU A 6 -25.73 20.35 14.35
CA LEU A 6 -24.37 19.88 14.62
C LEU A 6 -23.54 20.94 15.36
N LEU A 7 -23.69 22.22 14.98
CA LEU A 7 -23.04 23.36 15.64
C LEU A 7 -23.52 23.53 17.08
N GLU A 8 -24.83 23.45 17.32
CA GLU A 8 -25.42 23.50 18.67
C GLU A 8 -24.89 22.36 19.56
N LYS A 9 -24.73 21.15 18.99
CA LYS A 9 -24.18 19.99 19.70
C LYS A 9 -22.69 20.13 19.99
N TYR A 10 -21.94 20.75 19.08
CA TYR A 10 -20.53 21.06 19.27
C TYR A 10 -20.32 22.09 20.39
N GLU A 11 -21.09 23.18 20.39
CA GLU A 11 -21.04 24.21 21.44
C GLU A 11 -21.42 23.64 22.81
N GLN A 12 -22.43 22.77 22.86
CA GLN A 12 -22.82 22.07 24.08
C GLN A 12 -21.70 21.15 24.61
N LEU A 13 -21.06 20.36 23.74
CA LEU A 13 -19.93 19.51 24.11
C LEU A 13 -18.71 20.31 24.57
N LEU A 14 -18.47 21.47 23.94
CA LEU A 14 -17.37 22.36 24.31
C LEU A 14 -17.59 22.94 25.72
N PHE A 15 -18.84 23.33 26.04
CA PHE A 15 -19.23 23.78 27.37
C PHE A 15 -19.06 22.68 28.43
N GLU A 16 -19.55 21.46 28.14
CA GLU A 16 -19.42 20.31 29.03
C GLU A 16 -17.95 19.92 29.27
N ASN A 17 -17.11 19.97 28.25
CA ASN A 17 -15.68 19.70 28.37
C ASN A 17 -14.98 20.70 29.30
N ASN A 18 -15.35 21.98 29.22
CA ASN A 18 -14.79 23.01 30.09
C ASN A 18 -15.24 22.85 31.54
N GLN A 19 -16.51 22.48 31.79
CA GLN A 19 -17.00 22.14 33.13
C GLN A 19 -16.24 20.96 33.73
N LEU A 20 -16.08 19.87 32.96
CA LEU A 20 -15.33 18.69 33.40
C LEU A 20 -13.86 18.98 33.71
N LYS A 21 -13.22 19.87 32.94
CA LYS A 21 -11.83 20.30 33.20
C LYS A 21 -11.71 21.03 34.54
N GLU A 22 -12.65 21.91 34.86
CA GLU A 22 -12.68 22.61 36.15
C GLU A 22 -13.02 21.66 37.31
N GLU A 23 -13.93 20.71 37.11
CA GLU A 23 -14.24 19.67 38.10
C GLU A 23 -13.02 18.80 38.40
N ILE A 24 -12.31 18.34 37.35
CA ILE A 24 -11.07 17.58 37.48
C ILE A 24 -10.01 18.40 38.23
N LYS A 25 -9.90 19.71 37.96
CA LYS A 25 -8.98 20.60 38.66
C LYS A 25 -9.31 20.70 40.15
N ARG A 26 -10.58 20.83 40.51
CA ARG A 26 -11.04 20.84 41.91
C ARG A 26 -10.80 19.51 42.62
N LEU A 27 -11.16 18.39 41.99
CA LEU A 27 -10.97 17.05 42.55
C LEU A 27 -9.48 16.72 42.73
N ARG A 28 -8.63 17.09 41.78
CA ARG A 28 -7.16 16.93 41.89
C ARG A 28 -6.58 17.75 43.05
N ALA A 29 -7.08 18.98 43.25
CA ALA A 29 -6.67 19.82 44.39
C ALA A 29 -7.10 19.21 45.74
N GLN A 30 -8.29 18.60 45.82
CA GLN A 30 -8.75 17.89 47.03
C GLN A 30 -7.96 16.60 47.32
N LEU A 31 -7.45 15.93 46.28
CA LEU A 31 -6.71 14.68 46.39
C LEU A 31 -5.18 14.87 46.53
N GLY A 32 -4.68 16.11 46.55
CA GLY A 32 -3.24 16.40 46.70
C GLY A 32 -2.37 15.91 45.53
N ILE A 33 -2.95 15.76 44.34
CA ILE A 33 -2.24 15.28 43.14
C ILE A 33 -1.68 16.51 42.40
N GLU A 34 -0.40 16.83 42.62
CA GLU A 34 0.32 17.80 41.79
C GLU A 34 0.71 17.18 40.45
N VAL A 35 0.36 17.85 39.36
CA VAL A 35 0.82 17.51 38.00
C VAL A 35 1.91 18.49 37.62
N ALA A 36 3.09 17.97 37.27
CA ALA A 36 4.16 18.76 36.65
C ALA A 36 3.68 19.35 35.32
N SER A 37 3.71 20.67 35.22
CA SER A 37 3.30 21.43 34.05
C SER A 37 4.51 21.79 33.17
N SER A 38 4.50 21.31 31.92
CA SER A 38 5.10 22.00 30.75
C SER A 38 4.55 21.33 29.49
N GLN A 39 3.94 21.97 28.49
CA GLN A 39 3.52 23.36 28.26
C GLN A 39 2.23 23.29 27.43
N ILE A 40 1.15 23.87 27.95
CA ILE A 40 -0.05 24.22 27.19
C ILE A 40 0.21 25.64 26.70
N CYS A 41 0.31 25.85 25.38
CA CYS A 41 0.19 27.20 24.82
C CYS A 41 -1.30 27.59 24.83
N GLU A 42 -1.59 28.63 25.59
CA GLU A 42 -2.86 29.34 25.61
C GLU A 42 -3.19 29.85 24.20
N GLY A 43 -4.42 29.56 23.75
CA GLY A 43 -4.94 30.09 22.49
C GLY A 43 -5.17 31.59 22.60
N LEU A 44 -4.70 32.33 21.59
CA LEU A 44 -5.01 33.74 21.35
C LEU A 44 -6.53 33.95 21.32
N THR A 45 -7.02 34.89 22.11
CA THR A 45 -8.41 35.33 22.11
C THR A 45 -8.68 36.21 20.88
N GLN A 46 -9.85 36.01 20.28
CA GLN A 46 -10.28 36.58 18.99
C GLN A 46 -10.55 38.11 19.03
N SER A 47 -10.20 38.80 20.10
CA SER A 47 -10.54 40.21 20.33
C SER A 47 -9.38 41.20 20.14
N GLU A 48 -8.15 40.73 19.89
CA GLU A 48 -6.97 41.62 19.74
C GLU A 48 -6.46 41.75 18.29
N VAL A 49 -7.03 41.02 17.33
CA VAL A 49 -6.63 41.08 15.90
C VAL A 49 -7.49 42.07 15.09
N LEU A 50 -8.58 42.61 15.67
CA LEU A 50 -9.53 43.47 14.96
C LEU A 50 -9.21 44.98 14.99
N SER A 51 -8.09 45.44 15.56
CA SER A 51 -7.86 46.88 15.74
C SER A 51 -6.77 47.52 14.89
N ASN A 52 -5.93 46.79 14.15
CA ASN A 52 -4.90 47.41 13.32
C ASN A 52 -4.65 46.61 12.06
N THR A 53 -5.26 47.02 10.94
CA THR A 53 -4.57 47.40 9.69
C THR A 53 -5.64 47.79 8.67
N GLN A 54 -5.81 49.09 8.44
CA GLN A 54 -6.54 49.61 7.27
C GLN A 54 -5.73 49.25 6.02
N ILE A 55 -6.31 48.48 5.09
CA ILE A 55 -5.78 48.31 3.75
C ILE A 55 -6.74 49.00 2.77
N VAL A 56 -6.18 50.01 2.11
CA VAL A 56 -6.79 50.85 1.08
C VAL A 56 -7.12 50.01 -0.16
N ILE A 57 -8.35 50.07 -0.63
CA ILE A 57 -8.79 49.52 -1.92
C ILE A 57 -8.20 50.38 -3.04
N LYS A 58 -7.41 49.78 -3.95
CA LYS A 58 -7.16 50.31 -5.29
C LYS A 58 -7.62 49.31 -6.35
N HIS A 59 -8.68 49.68 -7.07
CA HIS A 59 -9.09 49.10 -8.34
C HIS A 59 -8.06 49.44 -9.43
N ILE A 60 -7.63 48.45 -10.21
CA ILE A 60 -7.06 48.64 -11.55
C ILE A 60 -7.68 47.56 -12.47
N PRO A 61 -8.15 47.91 -13.70
CA PRO A 61 -9.03 47.06 -14.51
C PRO A 61 -8.28 46.08 -15.42
N ALA A 62 -8.97 45.01 -15.80
CA ALA A 62 -8.56 44.07 -16.84
C ALA A 62 -8.70 44.71 -18.25
N PRO A 63 -7.85 44.34 -19.22
CA PRO A 63 -8.20 44.41 -20.63
C PRO A 63 -8.60 43.04 -21.18
N GLU A 64 -9.68 43.09 -21.97
CA GLU A 64 -10.31 42.02 -22.75
C GLU A 64 -9.50 41.65 -24.03
N PRO A 65 -9.90 40.58 -24.75
CA PRO A 65 -9.02 39.82 -25.65
C PRO A 65 -9.03 40.36 -27.09
N GLU A 66 -7.90 40.23 -27.77
CA GLU A 66 -7.83 40.38 -29.23
C GLU A 66 -7.50 39.04 -29.90
N LEU A 67 -8.46 38.57 -30.72
CA LEU A 67 -8.23 37.60 -31.78
C LEU A 67 -7.26 38.18 -32.80
N PHE A 68 -6.31 37.39 -33.32
CA PHE A 68 -6.10 37.20 -34.76
C PHE A 68 -5.19 35.99 -35.01
N ASP A 69 -5.60 35.20 -36.00
CA ASP A 69 -5.06 33.92 -36.45
C ASP A 69 -4.08 34.15 -37.62
N GLN A 70 -3.00 33.36 -37.74
CA GLN A 70 -2.40 32.89 -39.01
C GLN A 70 -1.11 32.06 -38.82
N GLN A 71 -1.26 30.75 -39.04
CA GLN A 71 -0.48 29.86 -39.92
C GLN A 71 1.06 29.64 -39.74
N VAL A 72 1.34 28.36 -39.46
CA VAL A 72 2.40 27.48 -40.03
C VAL A 72 3.84 27.70 -39.57
N GLU A 73 4.35 26.74 -38.80
CA GLU A 73 5.58 26.02 -39.15
C GLU A 73 5.62 24.63 -38.50
N THR A 74 6.04 23.67 -39.30
CA THR A 74 5.98 22.21 -39.16
C THR A 74 7.08 21.64 -38.26
N GLU A 75 6.70 20.74 -37.33
CA GLU A 75 7.38 19.50 -36.87
C GLU A 75 8.92 19.52 -36.62
N PRO A 76 9.40 18.95 -35.48
CA PRO A 76 9.34 17.49 -35.37
C PRO A 76 8.78 17.00 -34.03
N SER A 77 7.86 16.04 -34.16
CA SER A 77 7.41 15.10 -33.15
C SER A 77 8.62 14.49 -32.44
N LYS A 78 8.84 14.91 -31.18
CA LYS A 78 9.64 14.10 -30.25
C LYS A 78 8.82 12.86 -29.96
N SER A 79 9.22 11.75 -30.57
CA SER A 79 8.89 10.42 -30.09
C SER A 79 9.38 10.29 -28.65
N ASP A 80 8.46 10.32 -27.69
CA ASP A 80 8.67 9.82 -26.33
C ASP A 80 8.89 8.30 -26.39
N GLU A 81 10.04 7.85 -26.88
CA GLU A 81 10.45 6.46 -26.69
C GLU A 81 10.80 6.27 -25.21
N ALA A 82 9.87 5.72 -24.45
CA ALA A 82 10.06 5.42 -23.04
C ALA A 82 11.32 4.55 -22.83
N ILE A 83 12.23 5.05 -21.97
CA ILE A 83 13.47 4.34 -21.60
C ILE A 83 13.09 2.97 -21.06
N ASN A 84 13.72 1.92 -21.59
CA ASN A 84 13.40 0.54 -21.26
C ASN A 84 14.66 -0.33 -21.12
N LYS A 85 14.48 -1.63 -20.87
CA LYS A 85 15.60 -2.55 -20.61
C LYS A 85 16.61 -2.64 -21.77
N ARG A 86 16.18 -2.34 -23.01
CA ARG A 86 17.03 -2.37 -24.21
C ARG A 86 17.77 -1.05 -24.46
N SER A 87 17.40 0.03 -23.77
CA SER A 87 18.06 1.33 -23.87
C SER A 87 19.55 1.23 -23.54
N GLY A 88 20.33 2.11 -24.18
CA GLY A 88 21.77 2.19 -24.02
C GLY A 88 22.18 2.54 -22.58
N PRO A 89 23.44 2.24 -22.17
CA PRO A 89 23.95 2.65 -20.87
C PRO A 89 23.81 4.15 -20.62
N ASP A 90 24.13 4.99 -21.61
CA ASP A 90 24.09 6.46 -21.48
C ASP A 90 22.67 6.97 -21.20
N GLU A 91 21.66 6.39 -21.87
CA GLU A 91 20.25 6.73 -21.63
C GLU A 91 19.82 6.33 -20.21
N LYS A 92 20.29 5.18 -19.71
CA LYS A 92 20.00 4.71 -18.34
C LYS A 92 20.71 5.56 -17.29
N VAL A 93 21.94 6.01 -17.57
CA VAL A 93 22.68 6.96 -16.70
C VAL A 93 21.92 8.29 -16.63
N LYS A 94 21.47 8.83 -17.77
CA LYS A 94 20.65 10.04 -17.82
C LYS A 94 19.33 9.88 -17.06
N LEU A 95 18.66 8.74 -17.21
CA LEU A 95 17.47 8.41 -16.42
C LEU A 95 17.79 8.44 -14.92
N PHE A 96 18.85 7.75 -14.49
CA PHE A 96 19.27 7.71 -13.09
C PHE A 96 19.50 9.12 -12.54
N MET A 97 20.27 9.94 -13.25
CA MET A 97 20.53 11.34 -12.85
C MET A 97 19.27 12.19 -12.83
N SER A 98 18.31 11.93 -13.72
CA SER A 98 17.02 12.65 -13.73
C SER A 98 16.12 12.28 -12.55
N MET A 99 16.33 11.13 -11.92
CA MET A 99 15.55 10.65 -10.76
C MET A 99 16.23 11.04 -9.44
N PHE A 100 17.55 10.91 -9.36
CA PHE A 100 18.34 11.21 -8.16
C PHE A 100 19.06 12.55 -8.32
N ARG A 101 18.29 13.64 -8.21
CA ARG A 101 18.81 15.00 -8.38
C ARG A 101 19.26 15.61 -7.06
N GLY A 102 20.36 16.35 -7.13
CA GLY A 102 20.84 17.20 -6.05
C GLY A 102 21.73 18.27 -6.66
N ARG A 103 22.80 18.63 -5.96
CA ARG A 103 23.86 19.45 -6.51
C ARG A 103 24.59 18.74 -7.65
N ASP A 104 24.76 19.43 -8.77
CA ASP A 104 25.51 18.99 -9.94
C ASP A 104 26.98 19.44 -9.88
N ASP A 105 27.27 20.51 -9.14
CA ASP A 105 28.60 21.12 -8.99
C ASP A 105 29.54 20.35 -8.07
N VAL A 106 29.02 19.40 -7.27
CA VAL A 106 29.84 18.58 -6.36
C VAL A 106 29.18 17.24 -6.04
N TYR A 107 30.00 16.19 -5.97
CA TYR A 107 29.58 14.89 -5.43
C TYR A 107 30.42 14.46 -4.22
N ALA A 108 29.85 13.62 -3.36
CA ALA A 108 30.56 13.03 -2.23
C ALA A 108 31.21 11.72 -2.65
N LYS A 109 32.47 11.47 -2.26
CA LYS A 109 33.14 10.19 -2.44
C LYS A 109 33.21 9.44 -1.12
N ARG A 110 32.82 8.16 -1.13
CA ARG A 110 33.01 7.28 0.03
C ARG A 110 34.49 7.00 0.25
N TRP A 111 34.91 7.00 1.51
CA TRP A 111 36.22 6.54 1.95
C TRP A 111 36.06 5.52 3.07
N GLU A 112 37.02 4.62 3.19
CA GLU A 112 37.04 3.58 4.22
C GLU A 112 38.45 3.44 4.80
N ASN A 113 38.53 3.36 6.13
CA ASN A 113 39.72 3.02 6.86
C ASN A 113 39.60 1.58 7.36
N LYS A 114 40.18 0.64 6.60
CA LYS A 114 40.11 -0.80 6.91
C LYS A 114 40.75 -1.18 8.25
N VAL A 115 41.73 -0.40 8.73
CA VAL A 115 42.42 -0.67 10.01
C VAL A 115 41.53 -0.29 11.19
N LYS A 116 40.83 0.85 11.09
CA LYS A 116 39.94 1.34 12.16
C LYS A 116 38.49 0.85 12.03
N GLY A 117 38.15 0.19 10.91
CA GLY A 117 36.77 -0.20 10.60
C GLY A 117 35.81 0.97 10.39
N THR A 118 36.33 2.17 10.15
CA THR A 118 35.51 3.38 9.96
C THR A 118 35.34 3.71 8.49
N ALA A 119 34.22 4.32 8.14
CA ALA A 119 33.94 4.79 6.80
C ALA A 119 33.18 6.11 6.85
N GLY A 120 33.19 6.84 5.74
CA GLY A 120 32.46 8.09 5.62
C GLY A 120 32.40 8.59 4.20
N TYR A 121 31.88 9.80 4.05
CA TYR A 121 31.79 10.50 2.78
C TYR A 121 32.48 11.86 2.91
N SER A 122 33.11 12.32 1.84
CA SER A 122 33.67 13.67 1.76
C SER A 122 33.52 14.25 0.36
N PRO A 123 33.45 15.58 0.19
CA PRO A 123 33.39 16.21 -1.13
C PRO A 123 34.57 15.77 -2.00
N SER A 124 34.28 15.37 -3.25
CA SER A 124 35.31 15.05 -4.22
C SER A 124 35.92 16.34 -4.76
N CYS A 125 37.25 16.41 -4.77
CA CYS A 125 37.99 17.63 -5.10
C CYS A 125 39.22 17.25 -5.92
N ILE A 126 39.47 17.95 -7.03
CA ILE A 126 40.65 17.69 -7.88
C ILE A 126 41.96 17.97 -7.13
N ASN A 127 41.93 18.84 -6.13
CA ASN A 127 43.08 19.19 -5.31
C ASN A 127 43.25 18.30 -4.09
N GLU A 128 42.38 17.31 -3.87
CA GLU A 128 42.44 16.47 -2.69
C GLU A 128 43.82 15.79 -2.52
N TRP A 129 44.38 15.90 -1.30
CA TRP A 129 45.70 15.37 -0.93
C TRP A 129 46.90 15.91 -1.74
N LYS A 130 46.73 16.90 -2.62
CA LYS A 130 47.87 17.57 -3.29
C LYS A 130 48.73 18.33 -2.27
N PRO A 131 50.02 17.98 -2.11
CA PRO A 131 50.92 18.66 -1.18
C PRO A 131 50.99 20.17 -1.46
N GLY A 132 50.98 20.99 -0.40
CA GLY A 132 51.04 22.44 -0.50
C GLY A 132 49.73 23.13 -0.91
N ILE A 133 48.74 22.40 -1.43
CA ILE A 133 47.43 22.93 -1.83
C ILE A 133 46.34 22.48 -0.85
N CYS A 134 46.18 21.17 -0.70
CA CYS A 134 45.20 20.60 0.22
C CYS A 134 45.79 20.50 1.62
N GLN A 135 45.07 21.04 2.59
CA GLN A 135 45.48 21.04 3.99
C GLN A 135 44.70 20.02 4.83
N LYS A 136 44.05 19.02 4.21
CA LYS A 136 43.47 17.90 4.97
C LYS A 136 44.56 17.16 5.74
N PRO A 137 44.28 16.63 6.95
CA PRO A 137 43.00 16.71 7.66
C PRO A 137 42.83 17.98 8.53
N LYS A 138 43.77 18.94 8.48
CA LYS A 138 43.79 20.11 9.38
C LYS A 138 42.61 21.05 9.18
N ILE A 139 42.08 21.15 7.96
CA ILE A 139 40.90 21.98 7.64
C ILE A 139 39.81 21.15 6.95
N LYS A 140 38.55 21.58 7.13
CA LYS A 140 37.41 21.04 6.36
C LYS A 140 37.42 21.58 4.94
N CYS A 141 36.97 20.77 3.98
CA CYS A 141 36.86 21.20 2.58
C CYS A 141 35.99 22.45 2.40
N THR A 142 34.89 22.56 3.15
CA THR A 142 33.97 23.71 3.09
C THR A 142 34.60 25.04 3.51
N ALA A 143 35.75 25.01 4.19
CA ALA A 143 36.51 26.18 4.59
C ALA A 143 37.83 26.34 3.81
N CYS A 144 38.08 25.48 2.79
CA CYS A 144 39.32 25.48 2.03
C CYS A 144 39.25 26.49 0.87
N LYS A 145 40.18 27.45 0.86
CA LYS A 145 40.28 28.46 -0.23
C LYS A 145 40.75 27.89 -1.57
N HIS A 146 41.31 26.68 -1.59
CA HIS A 146 41.75 25.98 -2.80
C HIS A 146 40.82 24.82 -3.16
N GLN A 147 39.57 24.84 -2.66
CA GLN A 147 38.57 23.87 -3.06
C GLN A 147 38.30 23.99 -4.56
N ASP A 148 38.25 22.86 -5.22
CA ASP A 148 37.97 22.75 -6.65
C ASP A 148 37.22 21.44 -6.84
N PHE A 149 35.91 21.52 -6.59
CA PHE A 149 35.04 20.36 -6.46
C PHE A 149 34.75 19.76 -7.83
N LEU A 150 34.70 18.43 -7.88
CA LEU A 150 34.36 17.71 -9.10
C LEU A 150 32.84 17.60 -9.25
N PRO A 151 32.28 17.92 -10.42
CA PRO A 151 30.85 17.83 -10.65
C PRO A 151 30.36 16.38 -10.67
N LEU A 152 29.07 16.20 -10.37
CA LEU A 152 28.38 14.92 -10.52
C LEU A 152 28.05 14.68 -12.00
N SER A 153 29.03 14.21 -12.76
CA SER A 153 28.91 13.98 -14.20
C SER A 153 28.33 12.60 -14.56
N GLU A 154 27.88 12.43 -15.82
CA GLU A 154 27.48 11.13 -16.37
C GLU A 154 28.59 10.07 -16.23
N LEU A 155 29.86 10.46 -16.44
CA LEU A 155 31.02 9.59 -16.25
C LEU A 155 31.18 9.15 -14.79
N THR A 156 30.96 10.08 -13.85
CA THR A 156 31.00 9.78 -12.41
C THR A 156 29.93 8.77 -12.03
N ILE A 157 28.72 8.94 -12.56
CA ILE A 157 27.59 8.04 -12.30
C ILE A 157 27.79 6.67 -12.97
N ASP A 158 28.25 6.60 -14.22
CA ASP A 158 28.55 5.32 -14.87
C ASP A 158 29.62 4.54 -14.09
N ALA A 159 30.70 5.23 -13.66
CA ALA A 159 31.74 4.63 -12.83
C ALA A 159 31.19 4.14 -11.47
N HIS A 160 30.31 4.91 -10.83
CA HIS A 160 29.64 4.51 -9.59
C HIS A 160 28.77 3.26 -9.78
N LEU A 161 27.89 3.25 -10.80
CA LEU A 161 26.96 2.15 -11.05
C LEU A 161 27.67 0.85 -11.46
N ARG A 162 28.85 0.95 -12.10
CA ARG A 162 29.70 -0.19 -12.45
C ARG A 162 30.68 -0.59 -11.37
N GLY A 163 30.79 0.18 -10.28
CA GLY A 163 31.80 -0.03 -9.25
C GLY A 163 33.25 0.15 -9.75
N GLN A 164 33.44 0.92 -10.81
CA GLN A 164 34.78 1.17 -11.37
C GLN A 164 35.65 1.92 -10.36
N GLN A 165 36.92 1.52 -10.26
CA GLN A 165 37.90 2.15 -9.36
C GLN A 165 37.45 2.18 -7.89
N ASN A 166 36.56 1.27 -7.47
CA ASN A 166 35.92 1.27 -6.16
C ASN A 166 35.21 2.60 -5.82
N LEU A 167 34.69 3.29 -6.83
CA LEU A 167 33.96 4.54 -6.64
C LEU A 167 32.56 4.29 -6.10
N VAL A 168 32.29 4.82 -4.91
CA VAL A 168 30.93 4.99 -4.38
C VAL A 168 30.66 6.48 -4.27
N ALA A 169 29.82 7.00 -5.16
CA ALA A 169 29.42 8.39 -5.19
C ALA A 169 28.16 8.61 -4.34
N GLY A 170 28.13 9.71 -3.60
CA GLY A 170 26.97 10.22 -2.88
C GLY A 170 26.56 11.58 -3.43
N ILE A 171 25.30 11.91 -3.25
CA ILE A 171 24.68 13.15 -3.74
C ILE A 171 24.48 14.10 -2.56
N TYR A 172 24.65 15.40 -2.79
CA TYR A 172 24.22 16.44 -1.85
C TYR A 172 22.81 16.91 -2.25
N PRO A 173 21.75 16.51 -1.52
CA PRO A 173 20.36 16.77 -1.93
C PRO A 173 19.91 18.21 -1.70
N LEU A 174 20.51 18.92 -0.74
CA LEU A 174 20.21 20.32 -0.44
C LEU A 174 20.94 21.24 -1.43
N LEU A 175 20.17 22.04 -2.15
CA LEU A 175 20.64 23.02 -3.13
C LEU A 175 21.07 24.33 -2.43
N PRO A 176 21.86 25.19 -3.10
CA PRO A 176 22.31 26.47 -2.52
C PRO A 176 21.18 27.43 -2.14
N ASN A 177 20.01 27.29 -2.75
CA ASN A 177 18.80 28.08 -2.45
C ASN A 177 17.93 27.44 -1.36
N GLU A 178 18.49 26.51 -0.57
CA GLU A 178 17.82 25.81 0.53
C GLU A 178 16.63 24.93 0.12
N THR A 179 16.48 24.66 -1.18
CA THR A 179 15.49 23.70 -1.71
C THR A 179 16.12 22.33 -1.96
N CYS A 180 15.30 21.29 -2.14
CA CYS A 180 15.76 19.95 -2.50
C CYS A 180 14.77 19.26 -3.43
N TRP A 181 15.23 18.25 -4.17
CA TRP A 181 14.38 17.43 -5.04
C TRP A 181 13.74 16.25 -4.32
N PHE A 182 14.39 15.75 -3.27
CA PHE A 182 13.91 14.67 -2.43
C PHE A 182 14.45 14.83 -1.01
N LEU A 183 13.69 14.30 -0.05
CA LEU A 183 14.07 14.21 1.36
C LEU A 183 14.20 12.73 1.72
N ALA A 184 15.29 12.39 2.40
CA ALA A 184 15.45 11.10 3.07
C ALA A 184 15.40 11.38 4.57
N ILE A 185 14.35 10.92 5.22
CA ILE A 185 14.12 11.10 6.66
C ILE A 185 14.24 9.72 7.29
N ASP A 186 15.14 9.61 8.25
CA ASP A 186 15.23 8.41 9.08
C ASP A 186 14.29 8.60 10.28
N PHE A 187 13.45 7.60 10.52
CA PHE A 187 12.54 7.57 11.65
C PHE A 187 12.94 6.36 12.49
N ASP A 188 13.89 6.58 13.40
CA ASP A 188 14.44 5.59 14.31
C ASP A 188 14.13 5.92 15.78
N ASP A 189 14.43 4.96 16.66
CA ASP A 189 14.36 5.08 18.11
C ASP A 189 13.01 5.51 18.72
N ASP A 190 13.04 5.87 20.01
CA ASP A 190 11.86 6.33 20.74
C ASP A 190 11.44 7.72 20.25
N GLY A 191 10.15 7.89 19.94
CA GLY A 191 9.59 9.18 19.51
C GLY A 191 9.28 9.28 18.01
N TRP A 192 9.62 8.26 17.21
CA TRP A 192 9.33 8.22 15.77
C TRP A 192 7.88 8.54 15.42
N GLN A 193 6.90 8.13 16.26
CA GLN A 193 5.49 8.47 16.02
C GLN A 193 5.25 9.98 16.04
N LYS A 194 5.88 10.69 16.97
CA LYS A 194 5.75 12.15 17.09
C LYS A 194 6.38 12.84 15.88
N ASP A 195 7.55 12.38 15.45
CA ASP A 195 8.25 12.95 14.29
C ASP A 195 7.44 12.78 13.00
N ILE A 196 6.78 11.64 12.81
CA ILE A 196 5.83 11.45 11.71
C ILE A 196 4.67 12.43 11.81
N THR A 197 4.03 12.52 12.99
CA THR A 197 2.88 13.42 13.16
C THR A 197 3.26 14.87 12.86
N THR A 198 4.45 15.32 13.30
CA THR A 198 4.96 16.64 12.94
C THR A 198 5.21 16.77 11.44
N LEU A 199 5.75 15.74 10.77
CA LEU A 199 5.90 15.77 9.32
C LEU A 199 4.55 15.87 8.60
N GLU A 200 3.53 15.14 9.05
CA GLU A 200 2.16 15.20 8.50
C GLU A 200 1.54 16.59 8.65
N GLU A 201 1.67 17.20 9.84
CA GLU A 201 1.22 18.57 10.10
C GLU A 201 1.91 19.58 9.16
N VAL A 202 3.24 19.49 9.02
CA VAL A 202 4.00 20.33 8.10
C VAL A 202 3.53 20.12 6.66
N CYS A 203 3.38 18.88 6.20
CA CYS A 203 2.87 18.59 4.86
C CYS A 203 1.48 19.19 4.62
N SER A 204 0.61 19.16 5.63
CA SER A 204 -0.72 19.77 5.57
C SER A 204 -0.65 21.30 5.52
N VAL A 205 0.23 21.93 6.31
CA VAL A 205 0.42 23.40 6.34
C VAL A 205 0.98 23.92 5.03
N PHE A 206 1.91 23.19 4.43
CA PHE A 206 2.50 23.53 3.12
C PHE A 206 1.65 23.08 1.93
N GLU A 207 0.43 22.59 2.18
CA GLU A 207 -0.53 22.13 1.17
C GLU A 207 0.11 21.20 0.14
N ILE A 208 0.98 20.26 0.58
CA ILE A 208 1.64 19.35 -0.36
C ILE A 208 0.55 18.61 -1.15
N PRO A 209 0.44 18.85 -2.48
CA PRO A 209 -0.79 18.51 -3.18
C PRO A 209 -1.05 16.99 -3.23
N ASN A 210 -2.29 16.59 -2.94
CA ASN A 210 -2.71 15.18 -2.92
C ASN A 210 -2.73 14.52 -4.32
N ASP A 211 -2.59 15.31 -5.38
CA ASP A 211 -2.48 14.87 -6.78
C ASP A 211 -1.03 14.56 -7.21
N LYS A 212 -0.02 14.89 -6.38
CA LYS A 212 1.38 14.54 -6.67
C LYS A 212 1.65 13.06 -6.39
N SER A 213 2.57 12.46 -7.12
CA SER A 213 3.04 11.09 -6.86
C SER A 213 3.82 11.05 -5.55
N LEU A 214 3.46 10.12 -4.65
CA LEU A 214 4.18 9.85 -3.41
C LEU A 214 4.92 8.52 -3.55
N THR A 215 6.23 8.52 -3.34
CA THR A 215 7.04 7.30 -3.24
C THR A 215 7.60 7.22 -1.83
N LEU A 216 7.25 6.14 -1.11
CA LEU A 216 7.78 5.86 0.21
C LEU A 216 8.84 4.75 0.11
N VAL A 217 10.04 5.02 0.62
CA VAL A 217 11.07 4.01 0.86
C VAL A 217 11.19 3.83 2.36
N ALA A 218 10.80 2.66 2.85
CA ALA A 218 10.72 2.40 4.29
C ALA A 218 11.20 1.00 4.63
N THR A 219 11.63 0.81 5.88
CA THR A 219 11.95 -0.50 6.42
C THR A 219 10.68 -1.33 6.64
N GLY A 220 10.84 -2.65 6.73
CA GLY A 220 9.71 -3.56 6.90
C GLY A 220 8.92 -3.34 8.20
N ARG A 221 9.56 -2.90 9.29
CA ARG A 221 8.89 -2.62 10.57
C ARG A 221 7.92 -1.44 10.43
N TYR A 222 8.37 -0.37 9.77
CA TYR A 222 7.58 0.84 9.55
C TYR A 222 6.30 0.57 8.76
N ILE A 223 6.40 -0.11 7.61
CA ILE A 223 5.24 -0.46 6.77
C ILE A 223 4.29 -1.45 7.48
N GLY A 224 4.84 -2.34 8.31
CA GLY A 224 4.05 -3.34 9.02
C GLY A 224 3.17 -2.75 10.12
N GLU A 225 3.73 -1.85 10.94
CA GLU A 225 3.13 -1.46 12.22
C GLU A 225 2.61 -0.01 12.26
N GLY A 226 3.25 0.92 11.54
CA GLY A 226 3.12 2.35 11.83
C GLY A 226 2.49 3.23 10.75
N PHE A 227 2.49 2.80 9.49
CA PHE A 227 2.13 3.67 8.37
C PHE A 227 0.81 3.28 7.71
N ASP A 228 -0.12 4.23 7.56
CA ASP A 228 -1.43 4.01 6.93
C ASP A 228 -1.81 5.17 6.01
N GLU A 229 -1.25 5.18 4.79
CA GLU A 229 -1.55 6.18 3.75
C GLU A 229 -2.46 5.58 2.67
N PRO A 230 -3.74 6.00 2.58
CA PRO A 230 -4.68 5.46 1.60
C PRO A 230 -4.27 5.63 0.14
N ARG A 231 -3.42 6.62 -0.19
CA ARG A 231 -2.91 6.87 -1.55
C ARG A 231 -2.05 5.74 -2.11
N LEU A 232 -1.42 4.92 -1.26
CA LEU A 232 -0.50 3.87 -1.72
C LEU A 232 -1.22 2.83 -2.56
N ASP A 233 -0.81 2.67 -3.81
CA ASP A 233 -1.39 1.69 -4.76
C ASP A 233 -0.38 0.64 -5.25
N THR A 234 0.92 0.88 -5.06
CA THR A 234 1.98 0.04 -5.60
C THR A 234 3.03 -0.30 -4.54
N LEU A 235 3.35 -1.58 -4.39
CA LEU A 235 4.40 -2.09 -3.51
C LEU A 235 5.54 -2.71 -4.34
N PHE A 236 6.76 -2.25 -4.12
CA PHE A 236 7.97 -2.90 -4.62
C PHE A 236 8.58 -3.74 -3.50
N LEU A 237 8.48 -5.06 -3.63
CA LEU A 237 9.08 -5.98 -2.66
C LEU A 237 10.52 -6.30 -3.07
N ALA A 238 11.45 -5.51 -2.56
CA ALA A 238 12.89 -5.63 -2.83
C ALA A 238 13.67 -6.45 -1.77
N MET A 239 12.97 -7.05 -0.80
CA MET A 239 13.58 -7.78 0.31
C MET A 239 13.13 -9.26 0.33
N PRO A 240 14.00 -10.20 0.75
CA PRO A 240 13.66 -11.61 0.79
C PRO A 240 12.82 -11.91 2.04
N ILE A 241 11.52 -11.63 1.97
CA ILE A 241 10.53 -12.07 2.97
C ILE A 241 9.68 -13.20 2.41
N SER A 242 9.13 -14.07 3.27
CA SER A 242 8.16 -15.08 2.82
C SER A 242 7.14 -15.46 3.87
N TRP A 243 7.12 -14.77 5.01
CA TRP A 243 6.15 -15.05 6.06
C TRP A 243 4.81 -14.42 5.69
N LYS A 244 3.75 -15.23 5.76
CA LYS A 244 2.42 -14.87 5.25
C LYS A 244 1.85 -13.63 5.93
N GLY A 245 2.00 -13.50 7.25
CA GLY A 245 1.44 -12.37 7.99
C GLY A 245 2.09 -11.02 7.61
N THR A 246 3.41 -10.97 7.45
CA THR A 246 4.13 -9.76 7.01
C THR A 246 3.72 -9.39 5.59
N LEU A 247 3.61 -10.39 4.71
CA LEU A 247 3.16 -10.15 3.34
C LEU A 247 1.74 -9.57 3.29
N GLN A 248 0.85 -10.08 4.13
CA GLN A 248 -0.52 -9.60 4.26
C GLN A 248 -0.58 -8.20 4.87
N GLN A 249 0.25 -7.89 5.86
CA GLN A 249 0.36 -6.55 6.43
C GLN A 249 0.79 -5.55 5.34
N TYR A 250 1.84 -5.86 4.58
CA TYR A 250 2.37 -4.94 3.56
C TYR A 250 1.40 -4.75 2.40
N ALA A 251 0.87 -5.85 1.86
CA ALA A 251 -0.10 -5.80 0.77
C ALA A 251 -1.43 -5.17 1.19
N GLY A 252 -1.84 -5.34 2.45
CA GLY A 252 -3.06 -4.77 3.01
C GLY A 252 -3.04 -3.25 3.07
N ARG A 253 -1.85 -2.61 3.17
CA ARG A 253 -1.72 -1.14 3.08
C ARG A 253 -2.17 -0.60 1.73
N LEU A 254 -2.03 -1.39 0.66
CA LEU A 254 -2.49 -0.98 -0.67
C LEU A 254 -4.01 -1.01 -0.82
N HIS A 255 -4.72 -1.72 0.05
CA HIS A 255 -6.16 -2.01 -0.11
C HIS A 255 -7.09 -0.92 0.44
N ARG A 256 -6.53 0.16 0.96
CA ARG A 256 -7.30 1.34 1.39
C ARG A 256 -7.95 2.02 0.18
N LEU A 257 -9.20 2.48 0.31
CA LEU A 257 -9.90 3.19 -0.76
C LEU A 257 -9.35 4.61 -0.92
N PHE A 258 -9.08 5.01 -2.16
CA PHE A 258 -8.67 6.38 -2.49
C PHE A 258 -9.16 6.78 -3.88
N LYS A 259 -9.57 8.05 -4.06
CA LYS A 259 -10.32 8.51 -5.25
C LYS A 259 -9.61 8.23 -6.58
N THR A 260 -8.28 8.30 -6.62
CA THR A 260 -7.48 8.10 -7.83
C THR A 260 -6.99 6.66 -8.02
N LYS A 261 -7.22 5.77 -7.05
CA LYS A 261 -6.70 4.40 -7.06
C LYS A 261 -7.56 3.50 -7.95
N LYS A 262 -6.95 2.95 -9.00
CA LYS A 262 -7.62 2.06 -9.98
C LYS A 262 -7.27 0.59 -9.77
N GLU A 263 -6.02 0.31 -9.41
CA GLU A 263 -5.52 -1.05 -9.18
C GLU A 263 -4.53 -1.03 -8.00
N ALA A 264 -4.30 -2.20 -7.40
CA ALA A 264 -3.22 -2.41 -6.43
C ALA A 264 -2.17 -3.33 -7.07
N LEU A 265 -0.92 -2.89 -7.13
CA LEU A 265 0.16 -3.59 -7.81
C LEU A 265 1.26 -4.03 -6.82
N ILE A 266 1.80 -5.23 -7.03
CA ILE A 266 2.99 -5.69 -6.33
C ILE A 266 4.03 -6.10 -7.37
N TYR A 267 5.19 -5.44 -7.31
CA TYR A 267 6.39 -5.83 -8.03
C TYR A 267 7.29 -6.63 -7.08
N ASP A 268 7.34 -7.95 -7.28
CA ASP A 268 8.15 -8.87 -6.48
C ASP A 268 9.48 -9.17 -7.20
N TYR A 269 10.60 -8.75 -6.59
CA TYR A 269 11.92 -9.06 -7.13
C TYR A 269 12.36 -10.47 -6.73
N VAL A 270 12.63 -11.31 -7.72
CA VAL A 270 12.92 -12.74 -7.54
C VAL A 270 14.26 -13.09 -8.20
N ASP A 271 15.17 -13.68 -7.44
CA ASP A 271 16.36 -14.33 -8.00
C ASP A 271 16.19 -15.85 -7.97
N VAL A 272 15.81 -16.41 -9.12
CA VAL A 272 15.57 -17.86 -9.30
C VAL A 272 16.86 -18.69 -9.31
N ARG A 273 18.03 -18.07 -9.42
CA ARG A 273 19.32 -18.79 -9.43
C ARG A 273 19.71 -19.27 -8.03
N VAL A 274 19.06 -18.74 -7.00
CA VAL A 274 19.27 -19.12 -5.60
C VAL A 274 18.05 -19.91 -5.12
N ARG A 275 18.23 -21.23 -4.91
CA ARG A 275 17.16 -22.17 -4.52
C ARG A 275 16.35 -21.73 -3.29
N MET A 276 16.98 -21.05 -2.33
CA MET A 276 16.28 -20.50 -1.17
C MET A 276 15.29 -19.39 -1.57
N PHE A 277 15.72 -18.44 -2.42
CA PHE A 277 14.87 -17.34 -2.88
C PHE A 277 13.74 -17.82 -3.79
N GLU A 278 13.99 -18.84 -4.61
CA GLU A 278 12.94 -19.52 -5.36
C GLU A 278 11.86 -20.15 -4.44
N LYS A 279 12.26 -20.85 -3.38
CA LYS A 279 11.30 -21.38 -2.38
C LYS A 279 10.52 -20.26 -1.68
N MET A 280 11.17 -19.16 -1.36
CA MET A 280 10.54 -17.99 -0.74
C MET A 280 9.53 -17.34 -1.68
N TYR A 281 9.89 -17.19 -2.95
CA TYR A 281 8.99 -16.70 -3.98
C TYR A 281 7.75 -17.59 -4.13
N ASN A 282 7.92 -18.91 -4.18
CA ASN A 282 6.77 -19.83 -4.23
C ASN A 282 5.83 -19.68 -3.02
N LYS A 283 6.39 -19.47 -1.81
CA LYS A 283 5.59 -19.14 -0.62
C LYS A 283 4.88 -17.79 -0.74
N ARG A 284 5.54 -16.79 -1.31
CA ARG A 284 4.94 -15.47 -1.57
C ARG A 284 3.83 -15.55 -2.62
N LEU A 285 3.99 -16.31 -3.70
CA LEU A 285 2.94 -16.56 -4.69
C LEU A 285 1.67 -17.11 -4.04
N ALA A 286 1.80 -18.13 -3.17
CA ALA A 286 0.66 -18.64 -2.40
C ALA A 286 0.06 -17.58 -1.47
N GLY A 287 0.91 -16.75 -0.85
CA GLY A 287 0.48 -15.60 -0.04
C GLY A 287 -0.30 -14.56 -0.84
N TYR A 288 0.24 -14.09 -1.96
CA TYR A 288 -0.38 -13.17 -2.91
C TYR A 288 -1.72 -13.70 -3.41
N ALA A 289 -1.76 -14.97 -3.85
CA ALA A 289 -2.99 -15.62 -4.28
C ALA A 289 -4.04 -15.66 -3.15
N SER A 290 -3.63 -15.95 -1.92
CA SER A 290 -4.54 -15.95 -0.75
C SER A 290 -5.05 -14.57 -0.34
N ILE A 291 -4.41 -13.51 -0.82
CA ILE A 291 -4.82 -12.11 -0.65
C ILE A 291 -5.63 -11.64 -1.88
N GLY A 292 -5.49 -12.33 -3.02
CA GLY A 292 -6.21 -12.07 -4.25
C GLY A 292 -5.40 -11.38 -5.36
N TYR A 293 -4.08 -11.34 -5.27
CA TYR A 293 -3.24 -10.84 -6.35
C TYR A 293 -3.08 -11.89 -7.46
N LYS A 294 -2.99 -11.43 -8.71
CA LYS A 294 -2.70 -12.22 -9.92
C LYS A 294 -1.43 -11.71 -10.60
N THR A 295 -0.72 -12.57 -11.32
CA THR A 295 0.43 -12.18 -12.14
C THR A 295 -0.03 -11.48 -13.42
N LYS A 296 0.52 -10.29 -13.70
CA LYS A 296 0.27 -9.53 -14.93
C LYS A 296 1.07 -10.21 -16.06
N GLY A 297 0.45 -11.14 -16.79
CA GLY A 297 1.14 -11.94 -17.81
C GLY A 297 0.46 -13.24 -18.25
N GLU A 298 -0.59 -13.69 -17.55
CA GLU A 298 -1.51 -14.66 -18.13
C GLU A 298 -2.44 -13.91 -19.10
N ASN A 299 -2.35 -14.20 -20.40
CA ASN A 299 -3.29 -13.73 -21.42
C ASN A 299 -4.68 -14.27 -21.09
N ILE A 300 -5.39 -13.61 -20.19
CA ILE A 300 -6.82 -13.78 -20.01
C ILE A 300 -7.45 -12.73 -20.89
N ALA A 301 -8.08 -13.21 -21.96
CA ALA A 301 -8.89 -12.42 -22.87
C ALA A 301 -9.75 -11.44 -22.05
N ALA A 302 -9.74 -10.19 -22.50
CA ALA A 302 -10.50 -9.12 -21.92
C ALA A 302 -12.00 -9.47 -21.95
N GLU A 303 -12.54 -10.02 -20.87
CA GLU A 303 -13.99 -10.09 -20.61
C GLU A 303 -14.28 -10.50 -19.15
N SER A 304 -13.89 -9.64 -18.20
CA SER A 304 -14.71 -9.20 -17.05
C SER A 304 -13.84 -8.29 -16.19
N THR A 305 -14.08 -6.97 -16.26
CA THR A 305 -13.29 -5.91 -15.63
C THR A 305 -13.40 -5.85 -14.10
N ASP A 306 -14.23 -6.68 -13.48
CA ASP A 306 -14.37 -6.77 -12.03
C ASP A 306 -13.81 -8.10 -11.52
N ILE A 307 -12.67 -8.04 -10.81
CA ILE A 307 -12.06 -9.19 -10.14
C ILE A 307 -12.60 -9.34 -8.71
N ILE A 308 -13.01 -8.23 -8.09
CA ILE A 308 -13.46 -8.15 -6.69
C ILE A 308 -14.95 -7.75 -6.67
N PHE A 309 -15.72 -8.49 -5.89
CA PHE A 309 -17.15 -8.32 -5.72
C PHE A 309 -17.48 -8.15 -4.23
N ASP A 310 -18.55 -7.43 -3.95
CA ASP A 310 -19.13 -7.26 -2.62
C ASP A 310 -20.44 -8.05 -2.47
N LYS A 311 -21.09 -7.94 -1.31
CA LYS A 311 -22.38 -8.61 -1.02
C LYS A 311 -23.52 -8.25 -2.00
N THR A 312 -23.44 -7.12 -2.70
CA THR A 312 -24.48 -6.58 -3.57
C THR A 312 -24.31 -7.00 -5.03
N ASN A 313 -23.07 -7.09 -5.52
CA ASN A 313 -22.79 -7.31 -6.94
C ASN A 313 -22.27 -8.72 -7.29
N PHE A 314 -21.88 -9.56 -6.32
CA PHE A 314 -21.30 -10.87 -6.64
C PHE A 314 -22.31 -11.90 -7.15
N LEU A 315 -23.54 -11.88 -6.64
CA LEU A 315 -24.49 -12.99 -6.80
C LEU A 315 -24.85 -13.27 -8.26
N PRO A 316 -25.11 -12.27 -9.14
CA PRO A 316 -25.41 -12.53 -10.54
C PRO A 316 -24.26 -13.23 -11.27
N VAL A 317 -23.02 -12.78 -11.06
CA VAL A 317 -21.83 -13.34 -11.72
C VAL A 317 -21.56 -14.76 -11.19
N TYR A 318 -21.61 -14.95 -9.87
CA TYR A 318 -21.46 -16.26 -9.24
C TYR A 318 -22.53 -17.26 -9.72
N SER A 319 -23.77 -16.81 -9.89
CA SER A 319 -24.87 -17.65 -10.39
C SER A 319 -24.63 -18.09 -11.83
N ASN A 320 -24.14 -17.19 -12.68
CA ASN A 320 -23.80 -17.50 -14.07
C ASN A 320 -22.67 -18.54 -14.15
N ASP A 321 -21.64 -18.43 -13.31
CA ASP A 321 -20.56 -19.42 -13.26
C ASP A 321 -21.07 -20.80 -12.81
N ILE A 322 -21.97 -20.85 -11.80
CA ILE A 322 -22.62 -22.11 -11.38
C ILE A 322 -23.40 -22.73 -12.53
N ILE A 323 -24.20 -21.93 -13.24
CA ILE A 323 -25.05 -22.42 -14.35
C ILE A 323 -24.19 -22.91 -15.53
N SER A 324 -23.04 -22.27 -15.74
CA SER A 324 -22.10 -22.58 -16.83
C SER A 324 -21.21 -23.77 -16.53
N ALA A 325 -21.08 -24.18 -15.27
CA ALA A 325 -20.29 -25.35 -14.89
C ALA A 325 -20.77 -26.62 -15.60
N SER A 326 -19.82 -27.48 -15.93
CA SER A 326 -19.99 -28.62 -16.83
C SER A 326 -19.53 -29.96 -16.25
N ARG A 327 -18.66 -29.94 -15.23
CA ARG A 327 -18.05 -31.14 -14.64
C ARG A 327 -18.24 -31.22 -13.13
N GLU A 328 -17.76 -30.22 -12.39
CA GLU A 328 -17.82 -30.24 -10.92
C GLU A 328 -17.94 -28.84 -10.33
N ILE A 329 -18.72 -28.72 -9.27
CA ILE A 329 -18.81 -27.53 -8.42
C ILE A 329 -18.44 -27.94 -7.00
N LEU A 330 -17.36 -27.41 -6.46
CA LEU A 330 -16.96 -27.53 -5.07
C LEU A 330 -17.26 -26.22 -4.34
N ILE A 331 -17.98 -26.27 -3.22
CA ILE A 331 -18.25 -25.10 -2.37
C ILE A 331 -17.75 -25.41 -0.96
N VAL A 332 -16.80 -24.63 -0.46
CA VAL A 332 -16.31 -24.69 0.92
C VAL A 332 -16.92 -23.53 1.69
N SER A 333 -17.82 -23.84 2.62
CA SER A 333 -18.53 -22.85 3.42
C SER A 333 -18.59 -23.34 4.88
N PRO A 334 -17.90 -22.69 5.83
CA PRO A 334 -17.92 -23.08 7.24
C PRO A 334 -19.30 -22.99 7.89
N PHE A 335 -20.16 -22.13 7.34
CA PHE A 335 -21.52 -21.89 7.82
C PHE A 335 -22.53 -22.11 6.69
N VAL A 336 -23.66 -22.72 7.02
CA VAL A 336 -24.77 -22.98 6.10
C VAL A 336 -26.08 -22.57 6.78
N THR A 337 -26.93 -21.81 6.08
CA THR A 337 -28.28 -21.46 6.55
C THR A 337 -29.34 -21.90 5.55
N LYS A 338 -30.52 -22.33 6.04
CA LYS A 338 -31.59 -22.84 5.18
C LYS A 338 -32.00 -21.84 4.09
N ARG A 339 -32.21 -20.58 4.46
CA ARG A 339 -32.62 -19.52 3.52
C ARG A 339 -31.60 -19.34 2.38
N ARG A 340 -30.30 -19.30 2.71
CA ARG A 340 -29.25 -19.10 1.70
C ARG A 340 -29.02 -20.36 0.86
N ALA A 341 -29.05 -21.54 1.49
CA ALA A 341 -29.03 -22.81 0.78
C ALA A 341 -30.19 -22.92 -0.22
N SER A 342 -31.42 -22.59 0.17
CA SER A 342 -32.57 -22.60 -0.75
C SER A 342 -32.44 -21.60 -1.89
N GLN A 343 -31.87 -20.41 -1.64
CA GLN A 343 -31.56 -19.45 -2.71
C GLN A 343 -30.53 -20.03 -3.69
N MET A 344 -29.43 -20.60 -3.18
CA MET A 344 -28.37 -21.16 -4.01
C MET A 344 -28.82 -22.40 -4.80
N MET A 345 -29.74 -23.18 -4.22
CA MET A 345 -30.31 -24.36 -4.87
C MET A 345 -31.07 -24.03 -6.15
N GLN A 346 -31.58 -22.81 -6.32
CA GLN A 346 -32.21 -22.41 -7.59
C GLN A 346 -31.20 -22.50 -8.75
N ASN A 347 -29.95 -22.14 -8.51
CA ASN A 347 -28.87 -22.20 -9.50
C ASN A 347 -28.26 -23.60 -9.59
N LEU A 348 -27.99 -24.24 -8.43
CA LEU A 348 -27.37 -25.56 -8.38
C LEU A 348 -28.25 -26.66 -8.98
N ARG A 349 -29.59 -26.50 -8.94
CA ARG A 349 -30.51 -27.45 -9.57
C ARG A 349 -30.26 -27.58 -11.07
N THR A 350 -29.94 -26.49 -11.75
CA THR A 350 -29.60 -26.51 -13.18
C THR A 350 -28.33 -27.29 -13.44
N ALA A 351 -27.29 -27.13 -12.61
CA ALA A 351 -26.06 -27.90 -12.71
C ALA A 351 -26.28 -29.40 -12.43
N LEU A 352 -27.05 -29.73 -11.39
CA LEU A 352 -27.38 -31.10 -11.02
C LEU A 352 -28.17 -31.82 -12.14
N LEU A 353 -29.14 -31.14 -12.77
CA LEU A 353 -29.89 -31.68 -13.91
C LEU A 353 -29.01 -31.95 -15.14
N LYS A 354 -27.91 -31.20 -15.31
CA LYS A 354 -26.89 -31.46 -16.34
C LYS A 354 -25.95 -32.62 -15.98
N GLY A 355 -26.09 -33.22 -14.80
CA GLY A 355 -25.19 -34.27 -14.30
C GLY A 355 -23.88 -33.74 -13.71
N VAL A 356 -23.77 -32.43 -13.45
CA VAL A 356 -22.60 -31.83 -12.81
C VAL A 356 -22.54 -32.26 -11.35
N LYS A 357 -21.37 -32.73 -10.90
CA LYS A 357 -21.17 -33.13 -9.50
C LYS A 357 -21.10 -31.89 -8.62
N VAL A 358 -22.01 -31.75 -7.64
CA VAL A 358 -21.97 -30.65 -6.68
C VAL A 358 -21.54 -31.18 -5.31
N VAL A 359 -20.44 -30.64 -4.80
CA VAL A 359 -19.84 -30.98 -3.51
C VAL A 359 -19.85 -29.76 -2.60
N VAL A 360 -20.36 -29.91 -1.38
CA VAL A 360 -20.30 -28.89 -0.33
C VAL A 360 -19.46 -29.41 0.83
N VAL A 361 -18.43 -28.67 1.21
CA VAL A 361 -17.60 -28.92 2.39
C VAL A 361 -17.99 -27.92 3.48
N THR A 362 -18.41 -28.43 4.64
CA THR A 362 -18.91 -27.62 5.77
C THR A 362 -18.47 -28.20 7.11
N ARG A 363 -18.55 -27.41 8.18
CA ARG A 363 -18.23 -27.86 9.55
C ARG A 363 -19.22 -28.92 10.05
N THR A 364 -18.74 -29.80 10.93
CA THR A 364 -19.56 -30.78 11.66
C THR A 364 -20.50 -30.08 12.65
N ALA A 365 -21.53 -30.79 13.13
CA ALA A 365 -22.44 -30.25 14.15
C ALA A 365 -21.73 -29.98 15.49
N GLU A 366 -20.73 -30.80 15.84
CA GLU A 366 -19.95 -30.75 17.08
C GLU A 366 -19.08 -29.49 17.23
N ASP A 367 -18.79 -28.85 16.12
CA ASP A 367 -17.95 -27.65 16.00
C ASP A 367 -18.65 -26.36 16.50
N PHE A 368 -19.92 -26.44 16.92
CA PHE A 368 -20.76 -25.31 17.32
C PHE A 368 -21.28 -25.45 18.76
N LYS A 369 -21.26 -24.35 19.53
CA LYS A 369 -21.64 -24.32 20.95
C LYS A 369 -23.13 -24.01 21.23
N ASP A 370 -23.99 -23.91 20.20
CA ASP A 370 -25.22 -23.09 20.27
C ASP A 370 -26.56 -23.78 19.92
N LYS A 371 -27.67 -23.16 20.35
CA LYS A 371 -29.09 -23.63 20.28
C LYS A 371 -29.67 -23.90 18.88
N ASP A 372 -28.90 -23.68 17.82
CA ASP A 372 -29.34 -23.73 16.41
C ASP A 372 -28.96 -25.04 15.65
N LEU A 373 -28.56 -26.09 16.38
CA LEU A 373 -28.21 -27.39 15.79
C LEU A 373 -29.33 -27.94 14.89
N THR A 374 -30.58 -27.84 15.32
CA THR A 374 -31.75 -28.31 14.56
C THR A 374 -31.95 -27.53 13.25
N ALA A 375 -31.79 -26.19 13.29
CA ALA A 375 -31.95 -25.34 12.12
C ALA A 375 -30.85 -25.59 11.07
N ARG A 376 -29.61 -25.83 11.53
CA ARG A 376 -28.48 -26.20 10.67
C ARG A 376 -28.65 -27.60 10.09
N GLN A 377 -29.02 -28.58 10.92
CA GLN A 377 -29.27 -29.95 10.45
C GLN A 377 -30.33 -29.95 9.35
N THR A 378 -31.41 -29.19 9.54
CA THR A 378 -32.45 -28.99 8.51
C THR A 378 -31.87 -28.43 7.19
N ALA A 379 -30.92 -27.49 7.26
CA ALA A 379 -30.28 -26.93 6.07
C ALA A 379 -29.34 -27.93 5.38
N LEU A 380 -28.63 -28.74 6.15
CA LEU A 380 -27.73 -29.79 5.64
C LEU A 380 -28.50 -30.95 5.00
N ASP A 381 -29.57 -31.40 5.65
CA ASP A 381 -30.48 -32.43 5.13
C ASP A 381 -31.15 -31.94 3.85
N PHE A 382 -31.52 -30.65 3.79
CA PHE A 382 -32.04 -30.04 2.57
C PHE A 382 -31.05 -30.13 1.40
N LEU A 383 -29.76 -29.85 1.62
CA LEU A 383 -28.73 -29.98 0.58
C LEU A 383 -28.58 -31.44 0.13
N ARG A 384 -28.46 -32.38 1.08
CA ARG A 384 -28.31 -33.81 0.81
C ARG A 384 -29.48 -34.38 0.02
N ASN A 385 -30.71 -34.09 0.47
CA ASN A 385 -31.94 -34.55 -0.20
C ASN A 385 -32.12 -33.93 -1.58
N SER A 386 -31.40 -32.85 -1.88
CA SER A 386 -31.39 -32.21 -3.21
C SER A 386 -30.32 -32.76 -4.16
N GLY A 387 -29.57 -33.80 -3.76
CA GLY A 387 -28.53 -34.42 -4.60
C GLY A 387 -27.14 -33.80 -4.47
N VAL A 388 -26.93 -32.90 -3.51
CA VAL A 388 -25.61 -32.32 -3.22
C VAL A 388 -24.82 -33.27 -2.31
N VAL A 389 -23.56 -33.55 -2.69
CA VAL A 389 -22.64 -34.32 -1.85
C VAL A 389 -22.12 -33.42 -0.74
N VAL A 390 -22.50 -33.71 0.51
CA VAL A 390 -22.06 -32.91 1.67
C VAL A 390 -20.95 -33.65 2.43
N ILE A 391 -19.78 -33.05 2.47
CA ILE A 391 -18.59 -33.51 3.20
C ILE A 391 -18.43 -32.67 4.46
N PHE A 392 -18.22 -33.33 5.60
CA PHE A 392 -17.96 -32.65 6.86
C PHE A 392 -16.49 -32.57 7.19
N LYS A 393 -16.08 -31.41 7.69
CA LYS A 393 -14.69 -31.19 8.13
C LYS A 393 -14.63 -30.17 9.26
N SER A 394 -14.06 -30.57 10.40
CA SER A 394 -13.86 -29.68 11.55
C SER A 394 -12.79 -28.62 11.27
N ASN A 395 -12.86 -27.50 11.99
CA ASN A 395 -11.85 -26.42 11.96
C ASN A 395 -11.59 -25.76 10.59
N ILE A 396 -12.55 -25.85 9.65
CA ILE A 396 -12.45 -25.09 8.40
C ILE A 396 -12.89 -23.64 8.63
N HIS A 397 -12.07 -22.71 8.13
CA HIS A 397 -12.35 -21.27 8.17
C HIS A 397 -12.34 -20.64 6.77
N GLN A 398 -11.81 -21.37 5.79
CA GLN A 398 -11.71 -20.97 4.40
C GLN A 398 -13.12 -20.90 3.78
N LYS A 399 -13.34 -19.90 2.92
CA LYS A 399 -14.59 -19.69 2.19
C LYS A 399 -14.26 -19.53 0.72
N PHE A 400 -14.57 -20.55 -0.06
CA PHE A 400 -14.33 -20.51 -1.48
C PHE A 400 -15.23 -21.47 -2.26
N ALA A 401 -15.33 -21.28 -3.56
CA ALA A 401 -15.88 -22.27 -4.47
C ALA A 401 -14.97 -22.44 -5.68
N VAL A 402 -14.99 -23.63 -6.26
CA VAL A 402 -14.25 -23.99 -7.47
C VAL A 402 -15.22 -24.65 -8.44
N MET A 403 -15.25 -24.16 -9.68
CA MET A 403 -16.03 -24.76 -10.77
C MET A 403 -15.07 -25.28 -11.83
N ASP A 404 -15.28 -26.54 -12.22
CA ASP A 404 -14.57 -27.25 -13.29
C ASP A 404 -13.04 -27.25 -13.16
N GLU A 405 -12.52 -27.11 -11.92
CA GLU A 405 -11.08 -26.92 -11.60
C GLU A 405 -10.45 -25.73 -12.36
N LYS A 406 -11.23 -24.68 -12.64
CA LYS A 406 -10.76 -23.50 -13.36
C LYS A 406 -11.24 -22.20 -12.73
N ILE A 407 -12.55 -22.04 -12.57
CA ILE A 407 -13.13 -20.83 -12.00
C ILE A 407 -13.08 -20.94 -10.47
N VAL A 408 -12.57 -19.92 -9.81
CA VAL A 408 -12.41 -19.87 -8.36
C VAL A 408 -13.09 -18.62 -7.82
N TRP A 409 -13.91 -18.81 -6.80
CA TRP A 409 -14.46 -17.75 -5.97
C TRP A 409 -13.85 -17.83 -4.59
N TYR A 410 -13.14 -16.81 -4.12
CA TYR A 410 -12.42 -16.86 -2.84
C TYR A 410 -12.54 -15.53 -2.09
N GLY A 411 -12.86 -15.55 -0.79
CA GLY A 411 -12.93 -14.32 -0.01
C GLY A 411 -13.57 -14.45 1.36
N SER A 412 -14.06 -13.34 1.91
CA SER A 412 -14.71 -13.29 3.22
C SER A 412 -16.21 -13.56 3.16
N ILE A 413 -16.83 -13.49 1.97
CA ILE A 413 -18.26 -13.79 1.78
C ILE A 413 -18.56 -15.26 2.07
N ASN A 414 -19.58 -15.49 2.90
CA ASN A 414 -20.14 -16.83 3.07
C ASN A 414 -21.04 -17.19 1.88
N LEU A 415 -20.68 -18.21 1.11
CA LEU A 415 -21.45 -18.60 -0.09
C LEU A 415 -22.80 -19.24 0.29
N LEU A 416 -22.85 -19.97 1.41
CA LEU A 416 -24.05 -20.68 1.90
C LEU A 416 -24.63 -20.12 3.21
N SER A 417 -24.16 -18.97 3.71
CA SER A 417 -24.82 -18.22 4.78
C SER A 417 -24.86 -16.72 4.48
N PHE A 418 -25.52 -15.94 5.31
CA PHE A 418 -25.37 -14.48 5.28
C PHE A 418 -24.13 -14.09 6.09
N GLY A 419 -23.56 -12.94 5.75
CA GLY A 419 -22.40 -12.37 6.44
C GLY A 419 -22.55 -10.87 6.68
N SER A 420 -21.46 -10.22 7.10
CA SER A 420 -21.47 -8.81 7.50
C SER A 420 -21.55 -7.86 6.30
N ALA A 421 -21.77 -6.57 6.56
CA ALA A 421 -21.90 -5.57 5.51
C ALA A 421 -20.60 -5.30 4.73
N GLU A 422 -19.45 -5.73 5.24
CA GLU A 422 -18.10 -5.39 4.77
C GLU A 422 -17.39 -6.57 4.08
N GLU A 423 -18.10 -7.66 3.77
CA GLU A 423 -17.50 -8.83 3.12
C GLU A 423 -17.28 -8.62 1.61
N SER A 424 -16.18 -9.19 1.09
CA SER A 424 -15.81 -9.20 -0.32
C SER A 424 -15.41 -10.60 -0.79
N VAL A 425 -15.54 -10.84 -2.10
CA VAL A 425 -15.17 -12.10 -2.75
C VAL A 425 -14.52 -11.82 -4.08
N MET A 426 -13.53 -12.63 -4.43
CA MET A 426 -12.77 -12.50 -5.65
C MET A 426 -13.11 -13.63 -6.63
N ARG A 427 -13.25 -13.29 -7.91
CA ARG A 427 -13.38 -14.25 -9.01
C ARG A 427 -12.07 -14.39 -9.78
N LEU A 428 -11.60 -15.62 -9.95
CA LEU A 428 -10.37 -15.96 -10.65
C LEU A 428 -10.68 -17.06 -11.68
N GLU A 429 -9.93 -17.08 -12.78
CA GLU A 429 -9.93 -18.18 -13.73
C GLU A 429 -8.49 -18.72 -13.80
N SER A 430 -8.19 -19.74 -12.99
CA SER A 430 -6.86 -20.32 -12.89
C SER A 430 -6.92 -21.75 -12.37
N SER A 431 -6.53 -22.70 -13.23
CA SER A 431 -6.48 -24.13 -12.85
C SER A 431 -5.41 -24.44 -11.81
N ASN A 432 -4.35 -23.64 -11.73
CA ASN A 432 -3.31 -23.80 -10.71
C ASN A 432 -3.87 -23.45 -9.31
N ILE A 433 -4.50 -22.29 -9.16
CA ILE A 433 -5.11 -21.85 -7.90
C ILE A 433 -6.23 -22.81 -7.49
N ALA A 434 -7.07 -23.22 -8.44
CA ALA A 434 -8.11 -24.22 -8.21
C ALA A 434 -7.52 -25.53 -7.63
N GLY A 435 -6.45 -26.04 -8.23
CA GLY A 435 -5.77 -27.25 -7.77
C GLY A 435 -5.19 -27.11 -6.36
N GLU A 436 -4.55 -26.00 -6.03
CA GLU A 436 -4.00 -25.77 -4.69
C GLU A 436 -5.11 -25.63 -3.62
N LEU A 437 -6.20 -24.94 -3.93
CA LEU A 437 -7.34 -24.82 -3.00
C LEU A 437 -8.00 -26.18 -2.76
N ILE A 438 -8.21 -26.98 -3.80
CA ILE A 438 -8.74 -28.34 -3.66
C ILE A 438 -7.81 -29.18 -2.77
N ARG A 439 -6.49 -29.17 -3.03
CA ARG A 439 -5.49 -29.88 -2.20
C ARG A 439 -5.46 -29.40 -0.76
N SER A 440 -5.69 -28.11 -0.50
CA SER A 440 -5.73 -27.58 0.86
C SER A 440 -6.82 -28.22 1.71
N ILE A 441 -7.93 -28.61 1.08
CA ILE A 441 -9.01 -29.34 1.75
C ILE A 441 -8.69 -30.83 1.88
N THR A 442 -7.97 -31.43 0.94
CA THR A 442 -7.60 -32.85 1.01
C THR A 442 -6.43 -33.14 1.96
N ARG A 443 -5.50 -32.21 2.19
CA ARG A 443 -4.29 -32.48 3.01
C ARG A 443 -4.54 -32.57 4.52
N GLU A 444 -5.59 -31.95 5.05
CA GLU A 444 -5.90 -32.02 6.49
C GLU A 444 -6.62 -33.32 6.89
N THR A 445 -6.76 -34.33 6.01
CA THR A 445 -7.35 -35.64 6.36
C THR A 445 -6.34 -36.67 6.88
N ASN A 446 -5.03 -36.35 6.91
CA ASN A 446 -3.95 -37.30 7.27
C ASN A 446 -3.17 -36.92 8.54
N THR A 447 -3.75 -36.13 9.43
CA THR A 447 -3.25 -35.84 10.78
C THR A 447 -4.40 -35.95 11.75
#